data_AF-A0A2Z6NCQ5-F1
#
_entry.id   AF-A0A2Z6NCQ5-F1
#
_cell.length_a   1.000
_cell.length_b   1.000
_cell.length_c   1.000
_cell.angle_alpha   90.00
_cell.angle_beta   90.00
_cell.angle_gamma   90.00
#
_symmetry.space_group_name_H-M   'P 1'
#
loop_
_entity.id
_entity.type
_entity.pdbx_description
1 polymer ?
#
loop_
_entity_poly.entity_id
_entity_poly.type
_entity_poly.pdbx_seq_one_letter_code
_entity_poly.pdbx_strand_id
1 'polypeptide(L)'
;MSAFVGKYADELIKNAKYIATPGKGILAADESTGTIGKRLASINVENIEANRQALRELLFTSPNALQYLSGVILFEETLYQNSSDGKPFVEILQENNVIPGIKVDKGVVELAGTNGETTTQGFDSLGARCQQYYKAGARFAKWRAFGGWVDAF
;
A
#
# COMPACT_ATOMS: atom_id res chain seq x y z
N MET A 1 -7.19 28.18 18.10
CA MET A 1 -7.33 27.41 16.85
C MET A 1 -8.19 26.18 17.13
N SER A 2 -9.33 26.04 16.48
CA SER A 2 -10.10 24.78 16.52
C SER A 2 -9.43 23.75 15.62
N ALA A 3 -9.46 22.47 16.00
CA ALA A 3 -8.96 21.40 15.14
C ALA A 3 -9.80 21.31 13.85
N PHE A 4 -9.14 21.03 12.71
CA PHE A 4 -9.85 20.72 11.48
C PHE A 4 -10.57 19.37 11.60
N VAL A 5 -11.88 19.36 11.38
CA VAL A 5 -12.71 18.14 11.35
C VAL A 5 -13.29 18.00 9.95
N GLY A 6 -12.79 17.02 9.20
CA GLY A 6 -13.28 16.72 7.85
C GLY A 6 -14.53 15.82 7.85
N LYS A 7 -15.23 15.77 6.71
CA LYS A 7 -16.45 14.95 6.53
C LYS A 7 -16.28 13.44 6.75
N TYR A 8 -15.03 12.93 6.74
CA TYR A 8 -14.70 11.52 6.94
C TYR A 8 -14.19 11.20 8.36
N ALA A 9 -14.29 12.13 9.32
CA ALA A 9 -13.68 11.98 10.65
C ALA A 9 -14.06 10.66 11.36
N ASP A 10 -15.35 10.33 11.40
CA ASP A 10 -15.82 9.10 12.06
C ASP A 10 -15.35 7.83 11.36
N GLU A 11 -15.35 7.82 10.02
CA GLU A 11 -14.86 6.70 9.22
C GLU A 11 -13.36 6.49 9.42
N LEU A 12 -12.57 7.57 9.43
CA LEU A 12 -11.13 7.50 9.68
C LEU A 12 -10.83 6.90 11.06
N ILE A 13 -11.54 7.34 12.10
CA ILE A 13 -11.40 6.79 13.46
C ILE A 13 -11.77 5.31 13.49
N LYS A 14 -12.89 4.93 12.85
CA LYS A 14 -13.35 3.54 12.79
C LYS A 14 -12.34 2.64 12.09
N ASN A 15 -11.87 3.03 10.91
CA ASN A 15 -10.94 2.23 10.12
C ASN A 15 -9.57 2.10 10.80
N ALA A 16 -9.05 3.17 11.42
CA ALA A 16 -7.80 3.11 12.17
C ALA A 16 -7.89 2.15 13.36
N LYS A 17 -9.01 2.17 14.10
CA LYS A 17 -9.26 1.20 15.19
C LYS A 17 -9.34 -0.23 14.66
N TYR A 18 -10.01 -0.45 13.54
CA TYR A 18 -10.11 -1.77 12.92
C TYR A 18 -8.75 -2.31 12.46
N ILE A 19 -7.92 -1.46 11.85
CA ILE A 19 -6.54 -1.83 11.46
C ILE A 19 -5.74 -2.36 12.65
N ALA A 20 -5.94 -1.79 13.84
CA ALA A 20 -5.26 -2.17 15.08
C ALA A 20 -5.94 -3.30 15.88
N THR A 21 -6.83 -4.08 15.27
CA THR A 21 -7.51 -5.20 15.94
C THR A 21 -6.49 -6.21 16.49
N PRO A 22 -6.53 -6.58 17.78
CA PRO A 22 -5.65 -7.60 18.35
C PRO A 22 -5.71 -8.92 17.58
N GLY A 23 -4.54 -9.51 17.29
CA GLY A 23 -4.43 -10.73 16.50
C GLY A 23 -4.48 -10.52 14.98
N LYS A 24 -4.63 -9.27 14.50
CA LYS A 24 -4.53 -8.93 13.08
C LYS A 24 -3.35 -8.00 12.79
N GLY A 25 -2.92 -7.99 11.53
CA GLY A 25 -1.85 -7.11 11.04
C GLY A 25 -2.09 -6.57 9.63
N ILE A 26 -1.08 -5.87 9.12
CA ILE A 26 -1.06 -5.35 7.75
C ILE A 26 -0.08 -6.14 6.91
N LEU A 27 -0.51 -6.62 5.73
CA LEU A 27 0.38 -7.11 4.69
C LEU A 27 0.80 -5.94 3.79
N ALA A 28 2.10 -5.72 3.65
CA ALA A 28 2.64 -4.72 2.72
C ALA A 28 2.97 -5.38 1.37
N ALA A 29 2.01 -5.33 0.43
CA ALA A 29 2.14 -5.83 -0.95
C ALA A 29 2.25 -4.67 -1.95
N ASP A 30 2.89 -3.57 -1.54
CA ASP A 30 2.98 -2.30 -2.26
C ASP A 30 4.29 -2.10 -3.00
N GLU A 31 4.99 -3.18 -3.35
CA GLU A 31 6.23 -3.09 -4.10
C GLU A 31 5.96 -2.52 -5.49
N SER A 32 6.66 -1.43 -5.82
CA SER A 32 6.67 -0.87 -7.17
C SER A 32 7.16 -1.88 -8.19
N THR A 33 6.86 -1.67 -9.47
CA THR A 33 7.30 -2.53 -10.58
C THR A 33 8.80 -2.85 -10.54
N GLY A 34 9.65 -1.87 -10.22
CA GLY A 34 11.09 -2.09 -10.07
C GLY A 34 11.47 -2.90 -8.83
N THR A 35 10.77 -2.70 -7.71
CA THR A 35 11.05 -3.41 -6.44
C THR A 35 10.63 -4.86 -6.53
N ILE A 36 9.41 -5.13 -7.03
CA ILE A 36 8.93 -6.50 -7.22
C ILE A 36 9.72 -7.25 -8.29
N GLY A 37 10.22 -6.55 -9.31
CA GLY A 37 11.12 -7.13 -10.31
C GLY A 37 12.38 -7.74 -9.69
N LYS A 38 12.98 -7.09 -8.69
CA LYS A 38 14.13 -7.66 -7.94
C LYS A 38 13.74 -8.91 -7.16
N ARG A 39 12.51 -8.99 -6.64
CA ARG A 39 12.00 -10.17 -5.93
C ARG A 39 11.77 -11.34 -6.87
N LEU A 40 11.10 -11.10 -8.00
CA LEU A 40 10.86 -12.11 -9.04
C LEU A 40 12.18 -12.61 -9.64
N ALA A 41 13.13 -11.73 -9.93
CA ALA A 41 14.44 -12.11 -10.45
C ALA A 41 15.22 -13.02 -9.49
N SER A 42 15.08 -12.84 -8.16
CA SER A 42 15.76 -13.68 -7.17
C SER A 42 15.33 -15.16 -7.18
N ILE A 43 14.19 -15.45 -7.83
CA ILE A 43 13.66 -16.80 -8.03
C ILE A 43 13.54 -17.17 -9.52
N ASN A 44 14.29 -16.49 -10.39
CA ASN A 44 14.34 -16.71 -11.84
C ASN A 44 12.99 -16.54 -12.56
N VAL A 45 12.13 -15.61 -12.09
CA VAL A 45 10.85 -15.27 -12.73
C VAL A 45 10.95 -13.90 -13.41
N GLU A 46 10.43 -13.80 -14.64
CA GLU A 46 10.42 -12.57 -15.42
C GLU A 46 9.46 -11.51 -14.82
N ASN A 47 9.85 -10.23 -14.86
CA ASN A 47 9.02 -9.12 -14.37
C ASN A 47 8.02 -8.61 -15.42
N ILE A 48 7.03 -9.45 -15.76
CA ILE A 48 5.86 -9.07 -16.56
C ILE A 48 4.62 -8.90 -15.68
N GLU A 49 3.62 -8.18 -16.18
CA GLU A 49 2.38 -7.90 -15.43
C GLU A 49 1.68 -9.17 -14.95
N ALA A 50 1.55 -10.18 -15.82
CA ALA A 50 0.94 -11.46 -15.47
C ALA A 50 1.59 -12.14 -14.25
N ASN A 51 2.92 -12.10 -14.13
CA ASN A 51 3.64 -12.67 -12.99
C ASN A 51 3.47 -11.84 -11.72
N ARG A 52 3.39 -10.51 -11.85
CA ARG A 52 3.08 -9.63 -10.72
C ARG A 52 1.66 -9.88 -10.21
N GLN A 53 0.68 -9.95 -11.11
CA GLN A 53 -0.71 -10.28 -10.81
C GLN A 53 -0.81 -11.65 -10.13
N ALA A 54 -0.20 -12.70 -10.71
CA ALA A 54 -0.22 -14.05 -10.16
C ALA A 54 0.35 -14.13 -8.75
N LEU A 55 1.44 -13.40 -8.47
CA LEU A 55 1.98 -13.30 -7.11
C LEU A 55 0.99 -12.66 -6.13
N ARG A 56 0.31 -11.57 -6.52
CA ARG A 56 -0.65 -10.88 -5.64
C ARG A 56 -1.90 -11.72 -5.44
N GLU A 57 -2.37 -12.38 -6.49
CA GLU A 57 -3.45 -13.35 -6.41
C GLU A 57 -3.13 -14.49 -5.45
N LEU A 58 -1.93 -15.07 -5.54
CA LEU A 58 -1.46 -16.09 -4.60
C LEU A 58 -1.53 -15.61 -3.15
N LEU A 59 -1.12 -14.39 -2.86
CA LEU A 59 -1.19 -13.82 -1.50
C LEU A 59 -2.63 -13.63 -1.03
N PHE A 60 -3.52 -13.13 -1.90
CA PHE A 60 -4.89 -12.76 -1.52
C PHE A 60 -5.85 -13.95 -1.51
N THR A 61 -5.50 -15.04 -2.19
CA THR A 61 -6.29 -16.28 -2.22
C THR A 61 -5.73 -17.38 -1.32
N SER A 62 -4.64 -17.09 -0.59
CA SER A 62 -4.04 -18.03 0.35
C SER A 62 -5.07 -18.47 1.41
N PRO A 63 -5.40 -19.78 1.49
CA PRO A 63 -6.41 -20.27 2.42
C PRO A 63 -6.10 -19.87 3.86
N ASN A 64 -7.12 -19.38 4.57
CA ASN A 64 -7.01 -18.99 5.98
C ASN A 64 -6.03 -17.84 6.28
N ALA A 65 -5.41 -17.19 5.29
CA ALA A 65 -4.46 -16.12 5.53
C ALA A 65 -5.14 -14.80 5.91
N LEU A 66 -6.21 -14.44 5.19
CA LEU A 66 -6.85 -13.13 5.33
C LEU A 66 -7.51 -12.88 6.70
N GLN A 67 -7.84 -13.94 7.46
CA GLN A 67 -8.40 -13.78 8.81
C GLN A 67 -7.43 -13.08 9.79
N TYR A 68 -6.12 -13.18 9.53
CA TYR A 68 -5.06 -12.54 10.33
C TYR A 68 -4.70 -11.14 9.81
N LEU A 69 -5.35 -10.68 8.75
CA LEU A 69 -5.10 -9.38 8.16
C LEU A 69 -6.27 -8.43 8.46
N SER A 70 -5.93 -7.23 8.90
CA SER A 70 -6.88 -6.11 9.00
C SER A 70 -6.76 -5.19 7.79
N GLY A 71 -5.61 -5.18 7.13
CA GLY A 71 -5.42 -4.44 5.88
C GLY A 71 -4.29 -4.97 5.00
N VAL A 72 -4.32 -4.57 3.73
CA VAL A 72 -3.28 -4.86 2.75
C VAL A 72 -2.91 -3.57 2.04
N ILE A 73 -1.63 -3.21 2.01
CA ILE A 73 -1.14 -2.06 1.23
C ILE A 73 -0.87 -2.53 -0.19
N LEU A 74 -1.47 -1.86 -1.17
CA LEU A 74 -1.35 -2.16 -2.58
C LEU A 74 -0.48 -1.12 -3.30
N PHE A 75 0.12 -1.53 -4.40
CA PHE A 75 0.62 -0.62 -5.42
C PHE A 75 -0.52 -0.21 -6.37
N GLU A 76 -0.38 0.93 -7.05
CA GLU A 76 -1.44 1.47 -7.92
C GLU A 76 -1.88 0.49 -9.01
N GLU A 77 -0.94 -0.23 -9.63
CA GLU A 77 -1.26 -1.30 -10.59
C GLU A 77 -2.18 -2.35 -9.97
N THR A 78 -1.87 -2.85 -8.78
CA THR A 78 -2.63 -3.90 -8.10
C THR A 78 -4.01 -3.43 -7.61
N LEU A 79 -4.17 -2.15 -7.27
CA LEU A 79 -5.46 -1.59 -6.86
C LEU A 79 -6.53 -1.74 -7.96
N TYR A 80 -6.12 -1.71 -9.22
CA TYR A 80 -7.00 -1.81 -10.39
C TYR A 80 -6.91 -3.18 -11.11
N GLN A 81 -6.17 -4.14 -10.55
CA GLN A 81 -6.06 -5.48 -11.10
C GLN A 81 -7.17 -6.41 -10.60
N ASN A 82 -7.43 -7.43 -11.42
CA ASN A 82 -8.35 -8.51 -11.14
C ASN A 82 -7.57 -9.80 -10.87
N SER A 83 -8.21 -10.78 -10.24
CA SER A 83 -7.76 -12.17 -10.21
C SER A 83 -7.91 -12.82 -11.59
N SER A 84 -7.35 -14.02 -11.74
CA SER A 84 -7.52 -14.87 -12.92
C SER A 84 -8.99 -15.20 -13.21
N ASP A 85 -9.84 -15.27 -12.18
CA ASP A 85 -11.30 -15.44 -12.29
C ASP A 85 -12.05 -14.14 -12.63
N GLY A 86 -11.33 -13.04 -12.88
CA GLY A 86 -11.90 -11.75 -13.28
C GLY A 86 -12.40 -10.88 -12.12
N LYS A 87 -12.21 -11.30 -10.86
CA LYS A 87 -12.68 -10.56 -9.69
C LYS A 87 -11.68 -9.49 -9.26
N PRO A 88 -12.08 -8.23 -9.03
CA PRO A 88 -11.17 -7.20 -8.53
C PRO A 88 -10.51 -7.61 -7.20
N PHE A 89 -9.20 -7.40 -7.05
CA PHE A 89 -8.51 -7.72 -5.78
C PHE A 89 -9.08 -6.96 -4.59
N VAL A 90 -9.53 -5.72 -4.82
CA VAL A 90 -10.22 -4.90 -3.81
C VAL A 90 -11.45 -5.61 -3.25
N GLU A 91 -12.25 -6.26 -4.11
CA GLU A 91 -13.44 -7.00 -3.68
C GLU A 91 -13.06 -8.26 -2.89
N ILE A 92 -12.05 -9.00 -3.34
CA ILE A 92 -11.52 -10.18 -2.62
C ILE A 92 -11.12 -9.79 -1.19
N LEU A 93 -10.42 -8.67 -1.02
CA LEU A 93 -10.02 -8.19 0.31
C LEU A 93 -11.23 -7.77 1.15
N GLN A 94 -12.15 -7.00 0.58
CA GLN A 94 -13.32 -6.48 1.30
C GLN A 94 -14.25 -7.59 1.79
N GLU A 95 -14.51 -8.60 0.97
CA GLU A 95 -15.33 -9.76 1.36
C GLU A 95 -14.73 -10.56 2.52
N ASN A 96 -13.41 -10.54 2.65
CA ASN A 96 -12.69 -11.17 3.75
C ASN A 96 -12.45 -10.22 4.93
N ASN A 97 -13.16 -9.08 4.98
CA ASN A 97 -13.02 -8.05 6.00
C ASN A 97 -11.58 -7.49 6.11
N VAL A 98 -10.87 -7.41 5.00
CA VAL A 98 -9.54 -6.81 4.92
C VAL A 98 -9.65 -5.44 4.25
N ILE A 99 -9.17 -4.40 4.91
CA ILE A 99 -9.23 -3.05 4.39
C ILE A 99 -8.16 -2.87 3.29
N PRO A 100 -8.50 -2.44 2.06
CA PRO A 100 -7.51 -2.11 1.06
C PRO A 100 -6.81 -0.77 1.38
N GLY A 101 -5.49 -0.75 1.29
CA GLY A 101 -4.65 0.42 1.44
C GLY A 101 -3.84 0.71 0.17
N ILE A 102 -3.35 1.94 0.05
CA ILE A 102 -2.63 2.38 -1.16
C ILE A 102 -1.34 3.10 -0.80
N LYS A 103 -0.24 2.74 -1.47
CA LYS A 103 0.98 3.52 -1.44
C LYS A 103 0.79 4.80 -2.25
N VAL A 104 0.99 5.96 -1.62
CA VAL A 104 0.78 7.27 -2.26
C VAL A 104 2.06 8.05 -2.51
N ASP A 105 3.18 7.70 -1.85
CA ASP A 105 4.47 8.34 -2.11
C ASP A 105 5.01 8.02 -3.52
N LYS A 106 5.77 8.95 -4.08
CA LYS A 106 6.43 8.84 -5.39
C LYS A 106 7.94 8.56 -5.26
N GLY A 107 8.36 7.97 -4.14
CA GLY A 107 9.77 7.67 -3.88
C GLY A 107 10.53 8.82 -3.22
N VAL A 108 11.82 8.56 -2.98
CA VAL A 108 12.74 9.46 -2.27
C VAL A 108 13.71 10.12 -3.23
N VAL A 109 14.15 11.33 -2.90
CA VAL A 109 15.23 12.07 -3.57
C VAL A 109 16.22 12.56 -2.52
N GLU A 110 17.49 12.67 -2.92
CA GLU A 110 18.54 13.17 -2.02
C GLU A 110 18.35 14.65 -1.69
N LEU A 111 18.62 15.01 -0.44
CA LEU A 111 18.64 16.39 0.01
C LEU A 111 20.02 16.99 -0.31
N ALA A 112 20.04 17.98 -1.18
CA ALA A 112 21.28 18.68 -1.56
C ALA A 112 21.96 19.29 -0.32
N GLY A 113 23.26 19.09 -0.19
CA GLY A 113 24.06 19.57 0.94
C GLY A 113 24.01 18.69 2.20
N THR A 114 23.41 17.50 2.12
CA THR A 114 23.38 16.53 3.22
C THR A 114 24.27 15.30 2.92
N ASN A 115 24.56 14.50 3.95
CA ASN A 115 25.30 13.24 3.80
C ASN A 115 24.36 12.07 3.46
N GLY A 116 23.73 12.13 2.28
CA GLY A 116 22.81 11.09 1.81
C GLY A 116 21.47 11.05 2.54
N GLU A 117 21.07 12.14 3.20
CA GLU A 117 19.70 12.26 3.71
C GLU A 117 18.72 12.40 2.54
N THR A 118 17.48 11.98 2.76
CA THR A 118 16.47 11.98 1.69
C THR A 118 15.19 12.67 2.10
N THR A 119 14.46 13.17 1.10
CA THR A 119 13.08 13.62 1.24
C THR A 119 12.18 12.82 0.30
N THR A 120 10.93 12.61 0.69
CA THR A 120 9.96 11.83 -0.10
C THR A 120 9.07 12.75 -0.92
N GLN A 121 8.85 12.39 -2.18
CA GLN A 121 8.00 13.14 -3.11
C GLN A 121 6.58 12.56 -3.16
N GLY A 122 5.63 13.36 -3.67
CA GLY A 122 4.27 12.88 -3.97
C GLY A 122 3.11 13.81 -3.63
N PHE A 123 3.39 15.01 -3.11
CA PHE A 123 2.35 16.00 -2.75
C PHE A 123 1.62 16.57 -3.95
N ASP A 124 2.30 16.72 -5.09
CA ASP A 124 1.66 17.16 -6.33
C ASP A 124 0.53 16.20 -6.71
N SER A 125 -0.66 16.78 -6.89
CA SER A 125 -1.94 16.11 -7.16
C SER A 125 -2.38 15.05 -6.14
N LEU A 126 -1.76 14.98 -4.95
CA LEU A 126 -2.07 13.97 -3.93
C LEU A 126 -3.56 13.93 -3.57
N GLY A 127 -4.20 15.08 -3.37
CA GLY A 127 -5.63 15.15 -3.04
C GLY A 127 -6.54 14.54 -4.11
N ALA A 128 -6.24 14.80 -5.39
CA ALA A 128 -6.99 14.23 -6.51
C ALA A 128 -6.78 12.71 -6.60
N ARG A 129 -5.53 12.23 -6.43
CA ARG A 129 -5.22 10.81 -6.40
C ARG A 129 -5.92 10.09 -5.25
N CYS A 130 -5.88 10.64 -4.04
CA CYS A 130 -6.60 10.08 -2.88
C CYS A 130 -8.11 9.96 -3.12
N GLN A 131 -8.74 10.93 -3.80
CA GLN A 131 -10.16 10.81 -4.18
C GLN A 131 -10.41 9.65 -5.14
N GLN A 132 -9.53 9.42 -6.12
CA GLN A 132 -9.65 8.29 -7.05
C GLN A 132 -9.42 6.95 -6.34
N TYR A 133 -8.41 6.86 -5.47
CA TYR A 133 -8.15 5.63 -4.71
C TYR A 133 -9.28 5.31 -3.74
N TYR A 134 -9.88 6.32 -3.12
CA TYR A 134 -11.06 6.12 -2.27
C TYR A 134 -12.25 5.55 -3.07
N LYS A 135 -12.49 6.07 -4.28
CA LYS A 135 -13.51 5.53 -5.21
C LYS A 135 -13.19 4.09 -5.63
N ALA A 136 -11.92 3.78 -5.82
CA ALA A 136 -11.43 2.44 -6.13
C ALA A 136 -11.42 1.48 -4.92
N GLY A 137 -11.89 1.91 -3.74
CA GLY A 137 -12.07 1.05 -2.57
C GLY A 137 -10.96 1.12 -1.51
N ALA A 138 -9.90 1.90 -1.73
CA ALA A 138 -8.88 2.12 -0.70
C ALA A 138 -9.45 2.94 0.47
N ARG A 139 -9.01 2.63 1.70
CA ARG A 139 -9.48 3.27 2.93
C ARG A 139 -8.38 3.67 3.91
N PHE A 140 -7.14 3.33 3.61
CA PHE A 140 -5.97 3.91 4.25
C PHE A 140 -4.85 4.11 3.23
N ALA A 141 -3.88 4.94 3.57
CA ALA A 141 -2.76 5.26 2.71
C ALA A 141 -1.44 5.04 3.42
N LYS A 142 -0.39 4.78 2.65
CA LYS A 142 0.98 4.64 3.13
C LYS A 142 1.90 5.60 2.41
N TRP A 143 2.75 6.26 3.19
CA TRP A 143 3.81 7.15 2.73
C TRP A 143 5.09 6.77 3.45
N ARG A 144 6.15 6.43 2.70
CA ARG A 144 7.45 6.09 3.30
C ARG A 144 8.40 7.29 3.31
N ALA A 145 8.83 7.72 4.48
CA ALA A 145 10.04 8.52 4.64
C ALA A 145 11.25 7.60 4.92
N PHE A 146 12.42 7.99 4.42
CA PHE A 146 13.67 7.27 4.69
C PHE A 146 14.67 8.22 5.34
N GLY A 147 15.25 7.78 6.45
CA GLY A 147 16.35 8.46 7.15
C GLY A 147 17.43 7.44 7.45
N GLY A 148 18.69 7.80 7.20
CA GLY A 148 19.85 7.03 7.62
C GLY A 148 20.29 7.44 9.02
N TRP A 149 20.88 6.51 9.77
CA TRP A 149 21.65 6.87 10.96
C TRP A 149 23.07 7.19 10.50
N VAL A 150 23.60 8.32 10.96
CA VAL A 150 25.02 8.65 10.84
C VAL A 150 25.62 8.59 12.24
N ASP A 151 26.77 7.96 12.39
CA ASP A 151 27.47 7.94 13.67
C ASP A 151 27.87 9.37 14.03
N ALA A 152 27.49 9.81 15.23
CA ALA A 152 28.03 11.03 15.81
C ALA A 152 29.46 10.73 16.25
N PHE A 153 30.43 11.35 15.59
CA PHE A 153 31.83 11.33 16.01
C PHE A 153 32.00 11.91 17.42
#